data_AF-A0A183K171-F1
#
_entry.id   AF-A0A183K171-F1
#
_cell.length_a   1.000
_cell.length_b   1.000
_cell.length_c   1.000
_cell.angle_alpha   90.00
_cell.angle_beta   90.00
_cell.angle_gamma   90.00
#
_symmetry.space_group_name_H-M   'P 1'
#
loop_
_entity.id
_entity.type
_entity.pdbx_description
1 polymer ?
#
loop_
_entity_poly.entity_id
_entity_poly.type
_entity_poly.pdbx_seq_one_letter_code
_entity_poly.pdbx_strand_id
1 'polypeptide(L)'
;MVLGISETHWTQAGRGKTDSGEMLLYFDHEEENAPHTQEVDMMLSKARNALIGWESHGSRIIKASLKTKKEGITMNVIKCYEPTNDSNDDDKDQFYKRLRSIIAKCPEKDLTMLMGDLNSNFRMDNT
;
A
#
# COMPACT_ATOMS: atom_id res chain seq x y z
N MET A 1 8.32 7.76 11.07
CA MET A 1 7.30 6.72 11.27
C MET A 1 6.44 6.70 10.03
N VAL A 2 6.28 5.53 9.42
CA VAL A 2 5.28 5.29 8.38
C VAL A 2 4.21 4.47 9.08
N LEU A 3 2.98 4.96 9.11
CA LEU A 3 1.86 4.28 9.75
C LEU A 3 0.91 3.84 8.64
N GLY A 4 0.72 2.53 8.49
CA GLY A 4 -0.31 2.02 7.59
C GLY A 4 -1.66 2.03 8.32
N ILE A 5 -2.65 2.75 7.78
CA ILE A 5 -4.04 2.69 8.24
C ILE A 5 -4.87 2.00 7.16
N SER A 6 -5.36 0.79 7.40
CA SER A 6 -6.37 0.17 6.54
C SER A 6 -7.72 0.71 6.97
N GLU A 7 -8.59 1.04 6.00
CA GLU A 7 -9.93 1.62 6.15
C GLU A 7 -9.97 3.12 6.53
N THR A 8 -10.12 3.97 5.52
CA THR A 8 -10.76 5.29 5.66
C THR A 8 -11.87 5.43 4.61
N HIS A 9 -12.69 6.48 4.70
CA HIS A 9 -13.85 6.69 3.83
C HIS A 9 -13.66 7.98 3.02
N TRP A 10 -12.77 7.99 2.02
CA TRP A 10 -12.49 9.20 1.23
C TRP A 10 -12.71 8.99 -0.26
N THR A 11 -13.52 9.82 -0.90
CA THR A 11 -14.06 9.60 -2.25
C THR A 11 -13.11 9.92 -3.43
N GLN A 12 -11.83 10.23 -3.19
CA GLN A 12 -10.87 10.62 -4.25
C GLN A 12 -9.42 10.26 -3.91
N ALA A 13 -8.59 10.10 -4.94
CA ALA A 13 -7.13 10.09 -4.80
C ALA A 13 -6.61 11.44 -4.29
N GLY A 14 -5.95 11.46 -3.14
CA GLY A 14 -5.63 12.74 -2.50
C GLY A 14 -4.42 12.74 -1.58
N ARG A 15 -3.99 13.97 -1.26
CA ARG A 15 -2.97 14.25 -0.25
C ARG A 15 -3.60 15.11 0.83
N GLY A 16 -3.77 14.53 2.01
CA GLY A 16 -4.32 15.20 3.19
C GLY A 16 -3.25 15.63 4.18
N LYS A 17 -3.63 16.54 5.09
CA LYS A 17 -2.92 16.77 6.34
C LYS A 17 -3.88 16.51 7.49
N THR A 18 -3.42 15.80 8.50
CA THR A 18 -4.15 15.67 9.77
C THR A 18 -3.99 16.92 10.63
N ASP A 19 -4.81 17.05 11.67
CA ASP A 19 -4.70 18.13 12.67
C ASP A 19 -3.34 18.11 13.41
N SER A 20 -2.73 16.93 13.52
CA SER A 20 -1.36 16.73 14.04
C SER A 20 -0.25 17.14 13.06
N GLY A 21 -0.60 17.53 11.83
CA GLY A 21 0.33 17.95 10.78
C GLY A 21 1.02 16.79 10.05
N GLU A 22 0.55 15.56 10.22
CA GLU A 22 1.02 14.38 9.49
C GLU A 22 0.43 14.38 8.07
N MET A 23 1.12 13.74 7.13
CA MET A 23 0.67 13.66 5.73
C MET A 23 -0.06 12.35 5.49
N LEU A 24 -1.30 12.43 5.02
CA LEU A 24 -2.07 11.27 4.60
C LEU A 24 -1.98 11.13 3.08
N LEU A 25 -1.60 9.95 2.59
CA LEU A 25 -1.77 9.53 1.21
C LEU A 25 -2.92 8.52 1.20
N TYR A 26 -3.97 8.82 0.45
CA TYR A 26 -5.17 7.98 0.37
C TYR A 26 -5.63 7.83 -1.08
N PHE A 27 -6.28 6.72 -1.38
CA PHE A 27 -6.77 6.42 -2.72
C PHE A 27 -8.03 5.56 -2.68
N ASP A 28 -9.04 6.00 -3.43
CA ASP A 28 -10.33 5.31 -3.60
C ASP A 28 -10.55 4.90 -5.06
N HIS A 29 -11.48 3.97 -5.24
CA HIS A 29 -11.96 3.41 -6.49
C HIS A 29 -12.83 4.40 -7.28
N GLU A 30 -12.71 4.41 -8.62
CA GLU A 30 -13.52 5.29 -9.49
C GLU A 30 -14.92 4.72 -9.84
N GLU A 31 -15.30 3.50 -9.44
CA GLU A 31 -16.67 3.03 -9.71
C GLU A 31 -17.70 3.67 -8.78
N GLU A 32 -18.47 4.58 -9.38
CA GLU A 32 -19.77 5.01 -8.92
C GLU A 32 -20.63 3.76 -8.60
N ASN A 33 -20.92 3.52 -7.31
CA ASN A 33 -21.84 2.50 -6.73
C ASN A 33 -21.27 1.18 -6.17
N ALA A 34 -19.95 0.99 -6.05
CA ALA A 34 -19.40 -0.18 -5.31
C ALA A 34 -19.40 0.06 -3.78
N PRO A 35 -19.71 -0.93 -2.90
CA PRO A 35 -19.60 -0.75 -1.46
C PRO A 35 -18.16 -0.38 -1.04
N HIS A 36 -18.02 0.74 -0.31
CA HIS A 36 -16.78 1.46 -0.02
C HIS A 36 -15.90 0.78 1.06
N THR A 37 -15.61 -0.52 0.89
CA THR A 37 -15.01 -1.36 1.95
C THR A 37 -13.57 -1.78 1.69
N GLN A 38 -12.90 -1.27 0.64
CA GLN A 38 -11.62 -1.83 0.17
C GLN A 38 -10.57 -0.77 -0.14
N GLU A 39 -10.38 0.19 0.77
CA GLU A 39 -9.42 1.29 0.64
C GLU A 39 -8.10 0.98 1.37
N VAL A 40 -6.97 1.33 0.74
CA VAL A 40 -5.65 1.26 1.34
C VAL A 40 -5.11 2.67 1.53
N ASP A 41 -4.79 3.03 2.76
CA ASP A 41 -4.19 4.33 3.05
C ASP A 41 -2.81 4.22 3.69
N MET A 42 -2.01 5.26 3.48
CA MET A 42 -0.68 5.39 4.06
C MET A 42 -0.48 6.75 4.70
N MET A 43 -0.24 6.77 6.02
CA MET A 43 0.16 7.97 6.74
C MET A 43 1.68 8.09 6.86
N LEU A 44 2.17 9.25 6.47
CA LEU A 44 3.57 9.66 6.55
C LEU A 44 3.69 10.88 7.48
N SER A 45 4.28 10.68 8.65
CA SER A 45 4.55 11.79 9.58
C SER A 45 5.85 12.51 9.19
N LYS A 46 6.92 12.31 9.95
CA LYS A 46 8.28 12.83 9.66
C LYS A 46 8.84 12.30 8.33
N ALA A 47 8.35 11.14 7.88
CA ALA A 47 8.77 10.52 6.62
C ALA A 47 8.33 11.29 5.37
N ARG A 48 7.36 12.21 5.48
CA ARG A 48 6.87 13.00 4.35
C ARG A 48 7.97 13.80 3.62
N ASN A 49 8.97 14.28 4.36
CA ASN A 49 10.06 15.08 3.81
C ASN A 49 11.04 14.22 3.00
N ALA A 50 10.99 12.90 3.19
CA ALA A 50 11.76 11.94 2.42
C ALA A 50 10.96 11.37 1.25
N LEU A 51 9.67 11.69 1.09
CA LEU A 51 8.86 11.15 0.00
C LEU A 51 9.36 11.63 -1.36
N ILE A 52 9.78 10.67 -2.20
CA ILE A 52 10.20 10.89 -3.57
C ILE A 52 8.96 10.86 -4.49
N GLY A 53 8.09 9.89 -4.27
CA GLY A 53 6.87 9.70 -5.03
C GLY A 53 6.05 8.55 -4.47
N TRP A 54 4.81 8.45 -4.94
CA TRP A 54 3.91 7.35 -4.61
C TRP A 54 3.05 7.02 -5.83
N GLU A 55 2.59 5.78 -5.90
CA GLU A 55 1.75 5.26 -6.98
C GLU A 55 0.74 4.26 -6.39
N SER A 56 -0.49 4.30 -6.87
CA SER A 56 -1.51 3.29 -6.60
C SER A 56 -1.52 2.26 -7.71
N HIS A 57 -1.87 1.03 -7.36
CA HIS A 57 -1.95 -0.10 -8.27
C HIS A 57 -3.28 -0.82 -8.07
N GLY A 58 -4.37 -0.11 -8.41
CA GLY A 58 -5.74 -0.51 -8.07
C GLY A 58 -6.12 -0.02 -6.67
N SER A 59 -7.27 -0.46 -6.16
CA SER A 59 -7.79 -0.06 -4.84
C SER A 59 -6.99 -0.66 -3.67
N ARG A 60 -6.37 -1.84 -3.89
CA ARG A 60 -5.79 -2.64 -2.80
C ARG A 60 -4.28 -2.59 -2.66
N ILE A 61 -3.57 -1.80 -3.48
CA ILE A 61 -2.10 -1.70 -3.40
C ILE A 61 -1.64 -0.26 -3.58
N ILE A 62 -0.89 0.26 -2.61
CA ILE A 62 -0.18 1.54 -2.69
C ILE A 62 1.31 1.30 -2.51
N LYS A 63 2.13 1.96 -3.33
CA LYS A 63 3.58 2.00 -3.16
C LYS A 63 4.03 3.44 -2.96
N ALA A 64 4.89 3.66 -1.97
CA ALA A 64 5.57 4.92 -1.74
C ALA A 64 7.08 4.71 -1.74
N SER A 65 7.81 5.58 -2.44
CA SER A 65 9.27 5.58 -2.46
C SER A 65 9.80 6.72 -1.60
N LEU A 66 10.67 6.40 -0.66
CA LEU A 66 11.25 7.31 0.32
C LEU A 66 12.77 7.39 0.12
N LYS A 67 13.33 8.59 0.20
CA LYS A 67 14.78 8.83 0.23
C LYS A 67 15.35 8.33 1.55
N THR A 68 16.42 7.55 1.48
CA THR A 68 17.15 7.14 2.68
C THR A 68 18.31 8.09 2.96
N LYS A 69 18.95 7.94 4.13
CA LYS A 69 20.21 8.65 4.44
C LYS A 69 21.38 8.15 3.60
N LYS A 70 21.31 6.92 3.06
CA LYS A 70 22.34 6.35 2.22
C LYS A 70 22.13 6.82 0.79
N GLU A 71 23.13 7.51 0.24
CA GLU A 71 23.05 8.05 -1.11
C GLU A 71 22.89 6.92 -2.14
N GLY A 72 22.04 7.17 -3.15
CA GLY A 72 21.74 6.21 -4.20
C GLY A 72 20.83 5.04 -3.81
N ILE A 73 20.36 4.98 -2.56
CA ILE A 73 19.47 3.95 -2.02
C ILE A 73 18.12 4.55 -1.64
N THR A 74 17.04 3.99 -2.18
CA THR A 74 15.67 4.33 -1.80
C THR A 74 15.04 3.25 -0.93
N MET A 75 13.99 3.63 -0.20
CA MET A 75 13.13 2.72 0.56
C MET A 75 11.76 2.72 -0.10
N ASN A 76 11.37 1.59 -0.68
CA ASN A 76 10.05 1.36 -1.23
C ASN A 76 9.18 0.73 -0.15
N VAL A 77 8.10 1.40 0.20
CA VAL A 77 7.06 0.89 1.09
C VAL A 77 5.88 0.50 0.23
N ILE A 78 5.57 -0.79 0.17
CA ILE A 78 4.40 -1.30 -0.52
C ILE A 78 3.39 -1.67 0.56
N LYS A 79 2.23 -1.02 0.56
CA LYS A 79 1.11 -1.40 1.40
C LYS A 79 0.05 -2.08 0.56
N CYS A 80 -0.45 -3.23 1.00
CA CYS A 80 -1.53 -3.92 0.32
C CYS A 80 -2.62 -4.41 1.29
N TYR A 81 -3.85 -4.54 0.78
CA TYR A 81 -4.96 -5.20 1.48
C TYR A 81 -5.27 -6.50 0.76
N GLU A 82 -5.21 -7.62 1.47
CA GLU A 82 -5.43 -8.93 0.88
C GLU A 82 -6.87 -9.09 0.40
N PRO A 83 -7.12 -9.74 -0.76
CA PRO A 83 -8.46 -10.12 -1.13
C PRO A 83 -9.16 -10.93 -0.03
N THR A 84 -10.46 -10.68 0.17
CA THR A 84 -11.27 -11.46 1.10
C THR A 84 -11.34 -12.93 0.65
N ASN A 85 -11.61 -13.85 1.59
CA ASN A 85 -11.75 -15.27 1.27
C ASN A 85 -12.87 -15.54 0.25
N ASP A 86 -13.92 -14.72 0.26
CA ASP A 86 -15.06 -14.80 -0.67
C ASP A 86 -14.76 -14.22 -2.05
N SER A 87 -13.60 -13.57 -2.25
CA SER A 87 -13.12 -13.16 -3.58
C SER A 87 -12.85 -14.40 -4.43
N ASN A 88 -13.19 -14.35 -5.71
CA ASN A 88 -12.95 -15.46 -6.63
C ASN A 88 -11.42 -15.69 -6.81
N ASP A 89 -11.05 -16.89 -7.26
CA ASP A 89 -9.64 -17.28 -7.39
C ASP A 89 -8.89 -16.48 -8.46
N ASP A 90 -9.57 -16.04 -9.52
CA ASP A 90 -8.97 -15.22 -10.59
C ASP A 90 -8.60 -13.82 -10.10
N ASP A 91 -9.45 -13.19 -9.29
CA ASP A 91 -9.21 -11.88 -8.66
C ASP A 91 -8.04 -11.97 -7.67
N LYS A 92 -7.98 -13.07 -6.91
CA LYS A 92 -6.86 -13.37 -6.00
C LYS A 92 -5.56 -13.53 -6.77
N ASP A 93 -5.56 -14.36 -7.81
CA ASP A 93 -4.38 -14.60 -8.63
C ASP A 93 -3.92 -13.33 -9.35
N GLN A 94 -4.85 -12.54 -9.90
CA GLN A 94 -4.55 -11.25 -10.51
C GLN A 94 -3.92 -10.28 -9.51
N PHE A 95 -4.44 -10.22 -8.27
CA PHE A 95 -3.87 -9.42 -7.20
C PHE A 95 -2.42 -9.84 -6.89
N TYR A 96 -2.15 -11.12 -6.66
CA TYR A 96 -0.78 -11.58 -6.34
C TYR A 96 0.17 -11.43 -7.53
N LYS A 97 -0.30 -11.63 -8.77
CA LYS A 97 0.48 -11.35 -9.99
C LYS A 97 0.87 -9.88 -10.07
N ARG A 98 -0.07 -8.97 -9.81
CA ARG A 98 0.19 -7.53 -9.80
C ARG A 98 1.17 -7.15 -8.68
N LEU A 99 0.98 -7.68 -7.47
CA LEU A 99 1.88 -7.44 -6.34
C LEU A 99 3.30 -7.91 -6.65
N ARG A 100 3.46 -9.13 -7.18
CA ARG A 100 4.77 -9.66 -7.61
C ARG A 100 5.41 -8.77 -8.68
N SER A 101 4.64 -8.26 -9.64
CA SER A 101 5.14 -7.34 -10.67
C SER A 101 5.66 -6.04 -10.06
N ILE A 102 4.97 -5.48 -9.06
CA ILE A 102 5.40 -4.24 -8.38
C ILE A 102 6.71 -4.47 -7.61
N ILE A 103 6.80 -5.58 -6.88
CA ILE A 103 8.01 -5.95 -6.13
C ILE A 103 9.19 -6.17 -7.10
N ALA A 104 8.97 -6.87 -8.22
CA ALA A 104 10.01 -7.12 -9.22
C ALA A 104 10.51 -5.84 -9.92
N LYS A 105 9.69 -4.78 -9.96
CA LYS A 105 10.09 -3.46 -10.49
C LYS A 105 10.89 -2.63 -9.49
N CYS A 106 10.94 -3.01 -8.21
CA CYS A 106 11.80 -2.35 -7.24
C CYS A 106 13.28 -2.73 -7.49
N PRO A 107 14.20 -1.77 -7.59
CA PRO A 107 15.62 -2.08 -7.77
C PRO A 107 16.18 -2.92 -6.62
N GLU A 108 16.97 -3.95 -6.91
CA GLU A 108 17.55 -4.85 -5.90
C GLU A 108 18.44 -4.13 -4.88
N LYS A 109 19.09 -3.04 -5.30
CA LYS A 109 19.88 -2.18 -4.42
C LYS A 109 19.04 -1.43 -3.38
N ASP A 110 17.75 -1.23 -3.66
CA ASP A 110 16.85 -0.44 -2.83
C ASP A 110 16.18 -1.32 -1.79
N LEU A 111 15.87 -0.74 -0.64
CA LEU A 111 15.16 -1.44 0.42
C LEU A 111 13.69 -1.52 0.04
N THR A 112 13.06 -2.70 0.13
CA THR A 112 11.63 -2.88 -0.11
C THR A 112 10.97 -3.48 1.12
N MET A 113 9.98 -2.77 1.67
CA MET A 113 9.17 -3.20 2.79
C MET A 113 7.74 -3.43 2.31
N LEU A 114 7.28 -4.68 2.38
CA LEU A 114 5.87 -5.02 2.18
C LEU A 114 5.14 -4.91 3.52
N MET A 115 4.06 -4.16 3.55
CA MET A 115 3.16 -3.99 4.67
C MET A 115 1.74 -4.28 4.19
N GLY A 116 0.87 -4.69 5.09
CA GLY A 116 -0.51 -4.95 4.71
C GLY A 116 -1.29 -5.57 5.82
N ASP A 117 -2.60 -5.52 5.66
CA ASP A 117 -3.51 -6.38 6.40
C ASP A 117 -3.53 -7.70 5.63
N LEU A 118 -2.60 -8.58 6.00
CA LEU A 118 -2.55 -9.94 5.48
C LEU A 118 -3.55 -10.73 6.31
N ASN A 119 -4.73 -10.99 5.76
CA ASN A 119 -5.73 -11.86 6.35
C ASN A 119 -5.27 -13.32 6.24
N SER A 120 -4.18 -13.65 6.92
CA SER A 120 -3.65 -15.00 7.01
C SER A 120 -4.11 -15.62 8.33
N ASN A 121 -5.06 -16.56 8.26
CA ASN A 121 -4.99 -17.72 9.14
C ASN A 121 -3.63 -18.39 8.87
N PHE A 122 -2.65 -18.07 9.71
CA PHE A 122 -1.30 -18.60 9.64
C PHE A 122 -1.33 -20.10 9.95
N ARG A 123 -1.69 -20.90 8.95
CA ARG A 123 -1.56 -22.35 9.01
C ARG A 123 -0.13 -22.67 8.64
N MET A 124 0.71 -22.77 9.67
CA MET A 124 2.03 -23.40 9.57
C MET A 124 1.84 -24.82 9.04
N ASP A 125 2.21 -25.05 7.79
CA ASP A 125 2.51 -26.36 7.25
C ASP A 125 3.79 -26.90 7.90
N ASN A 126 3.64 -27.45 9.10
CA ASN A 126 4.64 -28.34 9.68
C ASN A 126 4.59 -29.66 8.92
N THR A 127 5.67 -29.95 8.18
CA THR A 127 6.02 -31.31 7.76
C THR A 127 6.78 -32.00 8.89
#